data_AF-A0A7V5XDJ8-F1
#
_entry.id   AF-A0A7V5XDJ8-F1
#
_cell.length_a   1.000
_cell.length_b   1.000
_cell.length_c   1.000
_cell.angle_alpha   90.00
_cell.angle_beta   90.00
_cell.angle_gamma   90.00
#
_symmetry.space_group_name_H-M   'P 1'
#
loop_
_entity.id
_entity.type
_entity.pdbx_description
1 polymer ?
#
loop_
_entity_poly.entity_id
_entity_poly.type
_entity_poly.pdbx_seq_one_letter_code
_entity_poly.pdbx_strand_id
1 'polypeptide(L)'
;MGDFLAWLVWTVALLGVGLALAYRRADLERSTLVLGASLLAYSLFSDSHWLWLALLWVLFAGLASLNFTRFRREWISARALRIYKTMVPEMSSTEREALEAGTVWWDAELFTGLPDWSVLTSLPAPRLTEEEQAFVDGPTEELCRMLDDWKIT
;
A
#
# COMPACT_ATOMS: atom_id res chain seq x y z
N MET A 1 40.64 -21.73 -17.41
CA MET A 1 39.88 -20.63 -18.08
C MET A 1 38.41 -21.00 -18.26
N GLY A 2 38.11 -22.22 -18.73
CA GLY A 2 36.72 -22.69 -18.95
C GLY A 2 35.84 -22.64 -17.70
N ASP A 3 36.32 -23.18 -16.57
CA ASP A 3 35.52 -23.29 -15.35
C ASP A 3 35.17 -21.92 -14.74
N PHE A 4 36.09 -20.95 -14.83
CA PHE A 4 35.86 -19.58 -14.38
C PHE A 4 34.82 -18.87 -15.25
N LEU A 5 34.88 -19.04 -16.57
CA LEU A 5 33.88 -18.47 -17.48
C LEU A 5 32.51 -19.12 -17.28
N ALA A 6 32.46 -20.44 -17.07
CA ALA A 6 31.23 -21.16 -16.76
C ALA A 6 30.59 -20.64 -15.46
N TRP A 7 31.39 -20.50 -14.39
CA TRP A 7 30.95 -19.92 -13.12
C TRP A 7 30.39 -18.50 -13.29
N LEU A 8 31.09 -17.65 -14.05
CA LEU A 8 30.69 -16.28 -14.30
C LEU A 8 29.36 -16.22 -15.06
N VAL A 9 29.22 -17.01 -16.12
CA VAL A 9 27.99 -17.08 -16.94
C VAL A 9 26.80 -17.51 -16.09
N TRP A 10 26.96 -18.57 -15.30
CA TRP A 10 25.89 -19.06 -14.41
C TRP A 10 25.51 -18.03 -13.34
N THR A 11 26.48 -17.30 -12.80
CA THR A 11 26.23 -16.25 -11.79
C THR A 11 25.46 -15.07 -12.40
N VAL A 12 25.87 -14.61 -13.58
CA VAL A 12 25.19 -13.53 -14.31
C VAL A 12 23.79 -13.96 -14.73
N ALA A 13 23.61 -15.21 -15.17
CA ALA A 13 22.30 -15.76 -15.52
C ALA A 13 21.36 -15.77 -14.29
N LEU A 14 21.84 -16.21 -13.13
CA LEU A 14 21.05 -16.22 -11.88
C LEU A 14 20.63 -14.79 -11.47
N LEU A 15 21.56 -13.83 -11.54
CA LEU A 15 21.25 -12.42 -11.30
C LEU A 15 20.23 -11.88 -12.31
N GLY A 16 20.37 -12.23 -13.59
CA GLY A 16 19.45 -11.87 -14.65
C GLY A 16 18.04 -12.39 -14.41
N VAL A 17 17.88 -13.63 -13.95
CA VAL A 17 16.58 -14.21 -13.55
C VAL A 17 15.97 -13.40 -12.40
N GLY A 18 16.76 -13.07 -11.37
CA GLY A 18 16.30 -12.25 -10.25
C GLY A 18 15.80 -10.86 -10.69
N LEU A 19 16.56 -10.18 -11.56
CA LEU A 19 16.17 -8.89 -12.12
C LEU A 19 14.92 -8.99 -13.00
N ALA A 20 14.80 -10.03 -13.83
CA ALA A 20 13.63 -10.24 -14.67
C ALA A 20 12.35 -10.49 -13.84
N LEU A 21 12.45 -11.23 -12.74
CA LEU A 21 11.34 -11.44 -11.80
C LEU A 21 10.93 -10.13 -11.13
N ALA A 22 11.91 -9.32 -10.71
CA ALA A 22 11.66 -8.00 -10.12
C ALA A 22 11.00 -7.04 -11.12
N TYR A 23 11.48 -7.01 -12.37
CA TYR A 23 10.91 -6.19 -13.44
C TYR A 23 9.45 -6.58 -13.75
N ARG A 24 9.16 -7.88 -13.72
CA ARG A 24 7.80 -8.42 -13.93
C ARG A 24 6.89 -8.30 -12.72
N ARG A 25 7.36 -7.75 -11.61
CA ARG A 25 6.60 -7.64 -10.34
C ARG A 25 5.95 -8.97 -9.93
N ALA A 26 6.69 -10.07 -10.09
CA ALA A 26 6.17 -11.40 -9.78
C ALA A 26 5.91 -11.55 -8.28
N ASP A 27 4.81 -12.25 -7.93
CA ASP A 27 4.48 -12.55 -6.55
C ASP A 27 5.59 -13.36 -5.85
N LEU A 28 5.61 -13.31 -4.51
CA LEU A 28 6.67 -13.93 -3.69
C LEU A 28 6.79 -15.44 -3.91
N GLU A 29 5.66 -16.14 -4.06
CA GLU A 29 5.63 -17.59 -4.31
C GLU A 29 6.25 -17.94 -5.66
N ARG A 30 5.86 -17.25 -6.74
CA ARG A 30 6.42 -17.47 -8.07
C ARG A 30 7.90 -17.14 -8.12
N SER A 31 8.30 -16.05 -7.47
CA SER A 31 9.70 -15.63 -7.40
C SER A 31 10.56 -16.66 -6.67
N THR A 32 10.09 -17.21 -5.56
CA THR A 32 10.82 -18.23 -4.78
C THR A 32 10.89 -19.57 -5.49
N LEU A 33 9.83 -19.98 -6.21
CA LEU A 33 9.87 -21.17 -7.07
C LEU A 33 10.89 -21.04 -8.21
N VAL A 34 10.84 -19.94 -8.96
CA VAL A 34 11.73 -19.72 -10.13
C VAL A 34 13.18 -19.54 -9.70
N LEU A 35 13.44 -18.76 -8.64
CA LEU A 35 14.78 -18.61 -8.08
C LEU A 35 15.32 -19.92 -7.51
N GLY A 36 14.48 -20.69 -6.81
CA GLY A 36 14.87 -22.00 -6.26
C GLY A 36 15.24 -22.99 -7.37
N ALA A 37 14.42 -23.09 -8.42
CA ALA A 37 14.72 -23.93 -9.58
C ALA A 37 16.02 -23.49 -10.29
N SER A 38 16.22 -22.18 -10.45
CA SER A 38 17.43 -21.62 -11.07
C SER A 38 18.67 -21.86 -10.21
N LEU A 39 18.55 -21.76 -8.88
CA LEU A 39 19.63 -22.03 -7.93
C LEU A 39 19.98 -23.54 -7.87
N LEU A 40 18.98 -24.41 -7.98
CA LEU A 40 19.20 -25.85 -8.10
C LEU A 40 19.98 -26.17 -9.38
N ALA A 41 19.55 -25.63 -10.53
CA ALA A 41 20.29 -25.79 -11.78
C ALA A 41 21.73 -25.26 -11.66
N TYR A 42 21.92 -24.07 -11.08
CA TYR A 42 23.25 -23.52 -10.79
C TYR A 42 24.10 -24.50 -9.95
N SER A 43 23.52 -25.12 -8.91
CA SER A 43 24.26 -26.04 -8.03
C SER A 43 24.64 -27.38 -8.66
N LEU A 44 23.91 -27.84 -9.69
CA LEU A 44 24.15 -29.12 -10.36
C LEU A 44 25.10 -29.00 -11.55
N PHE A 45 25.09 -27.84 -12.24
CA PHE A 45 25.81 -27.63 -13.49
C PHE A 45 27.04 -26.71 -13.38
N SER A 46 27.25 -26.05 -12.23
CA SER A 46 28.41 -25.18 -12.01
C SER A 46 29.39 -25.81 -11.00
N ASP A 47 30.67 -25.88 -11.38
CA ASP A 47 31.79 -26.21 -10.49
C ASP A 47 32.16 -25.02 -9.58
N SER A 48 31.17 -24.51 -8.85
CA SER A 48 31.34 -23.35 -8.00
C SER A 48 31.90 -23.74 -6.63
N HIS A 49 32.68 -22.85 -6.02
CA HIS A 49 33.23 -23.11 -4.70
C HIS A 49 32.12 -23.32 -3.67
N TRP A 50 32.25 -24.34 -2.82
CA TRP A 50 31.20 -24.76 -1.89
C TRP A 50 30.75 -23.64 -0.93
N LEU A 51 31.66 -22.75 -0.50
CA LEU A 51 31.31 -21.59 0.33
C LEU A 51 30.35 -20.63 -0.38
N TRP A 52 30.56 -20.41 -1.68
CA TRP A 52 29.71 -19.54 -2.48
C TRP A 52 28.32 -20.14 -2.64
N LEU A 53 28.24 -21.44 -2.92
CA LEU A 53 26.97 -22.17 -2.95
C LEU A 53 26.25 -22.12 -1.60
N ALA A 54 26.95 -22.34 -0.49
CA ALA A 54 26.38 -22.28 0.85
C ALA A 54 25.80 -20.89 1.14
N LEU A 55 26.53 -19.82 0.77
CA LEU A 55 26.03 -18.44 0.91
C LEU A 55 24.74 -18.22 0.12
N LEU A 56 24.69 -18.64 -1.16
CA LEU A 56 23.50 -18.49 -2.00
C LEU A 56 22.29 -19.26 -1.43
N TRP A 57 22.50 -20.47 -0.93
CA TRP A 57 21.45 -21.28 -0.29
C TRP A 57 20.94 -20.66 1.00
N VAL A 58 21.82 -20.07 1.83
CA VAL A 58 21.40 -19.34 3.04
C VAL A 58 20.57 -18.11 2.70
N LEU A 59 20.98 -17.33 1.69
CA LEU A 59 20.20 -16.18 1.21
C LEU A 59 18.84 -16.61 0.66
N PHE A 60 18.82 -17.68 -0.14
CA PHE A 60 17.58 -18.25 -0.65
C PHE A 60 16.66 -18.76 0.46
N ALA A 61 17.20 -19.44 1.47
CA ALA A 61 16.43 -19.89 2.64
C ALA A 61 15.83 -18.70 3.40
N GLY A 62 16.57 -17.62 3.55
CA GLY A 62 16.07 -16.36 4.12
C GLY A 62 14.88 -15.80 3.32
N LEU A 63 14.99 -15.73 2.00
CA LEU A 63 13.90 -15.30 1.12
C LEU A 63 12.70 -16.26 1.17
N ALA A 64 12.94 -17.57 1.14
CA ALA A 64 11.90 -18.59 1.20
C ALA A 64 11.16 -18.57 2.55
N SER A 65 11.83 -18.20 3.65
CA SER A 65 11.21 -18.05 4.97
C SER A 65 10.10 -16.98 4.97
N LEU A 66 10.18 -16.00 4.07
CA LEU A 66 9.17 -14.95 3.93
C LEU A 66 7.84 -15.47 3.37
N ASN A 67 7.81 -16.65 2.75
CA ASN A 67 6.55 -17.29 2.33
C ASN A 67 5.70 -17.74 3.53
N PHE A 68 6.31 -17.98 4.70
CA PHE A 68 5.56 -18.30 5.90
C PHE A 68 4.89 -17.04 6.45
N THR A 69 3.60 -16.89 6.13
CA THR A 69 2.79 -15.71 6.47
C THR A 69 2.90 -15.31 7.95
N ARG A 70 2.92 -16.29 8.86
CA ARG A 70 3.06 -16.03 10.31
C ARG A 70 4.41 -15.39 10.65
N PHE A 71 5.51 -15.96 10.15
CA PHE A 71 6.85 -15.44 10.36
C PHE A 71 6.99 -14.01 9.81
N ARG A 72 6.60 -13.82 8.54
CA ARG A 72 6.62 -12.50 7.89
C ARG A 72 5.80 -11.47 8.67
N ARG A 73 4.61 -11.83 9.12
CA ARG A 73 3.72 -10.90 9.82
C ARG A 73 4.25 -10.51 11.20
N GLU A 74 4.69 -11.48 12.01
CA GLU A 74 5.12 -11.25 13.38
C GLU A 74 6.48 -10.54 13.45
N TRP A 75 7.45 -10.97 12.65
CA TRP A 75 8.83 -10.51 12.75
C TRP A 75 9.13 -9.29 11.88
N ILE A 76 8.46 -9.15 10.74
CA ILE A 76 8.75 -8.09 9.77
C ILE A 76 7.63 -7.06 9.78
N SER A 77 6.42 -7.44 9.37
CA SER A 77 5.33 -6.49 9.14
C SER A 77 4.88 -5.80 10.44
N ALA A 78 4.71 -6.53 11.54
CA ALA A 78 4.27 -5.96 12.82
C ALA A 78 5.32 -5.01 13.43
N ARG A 79 6.61 -5.33 13.28
CA ARG A 79 7.70 -4.47 13.74
C ARG A 79 7.79 -3.20 12.90
N ALA A 80 7.72 -3.33 11.58
CA ALA A 80 7.70 -2.21 10.65
C ALA A 80 6.49 -1.30 10.90
N LEU A 81 5.30 -1.89 11.11
CA LEU A 81 4.10 -1.13 11.46
C LEU A 81 4.26 -0.37 12.78
N ARG A 82 4.92 -0.96 13.79
CA ARG A 82 5.17 -0.28 15.07
C ARG A 82 6.04 0.96 14.89
N ILE A 83 7.08 0.87 14.05
CA ILE A 83 7.95 2.00 13.72
C ILE A 83 7.19 3.03 12.89
N TYR A 84 6.41 2.59 11.91
CA TYR A 84 5.60 3.49 11.09
C TYR A 84 4.61 4.29 11.95
N LYS A 85 3.97 3.65 12.93
CA LYS A 85 3.05 4.31 13.87
C LYS A 85 3.70 5.42 14.70
N THR A 86 5.02 5.42 14.90
CA THR A 86 5.70 6.52 15.60
C THR A 86 5.99 7.73 14.69
N MET A 87 5.89 7.56 13.37
CA MET A 87 6.12 8.63 12.38
C MET A 87 4.81 9.30 11.95
N VAL A 88 3.70 8.59 12.03
CA VAL A 88 2.37 9.13 11.70
C VAL A 88 1.89 9.98 12.88
N PRO A 89 1.48 11.23 12.65
CA PRO A 89 0.90 12.06 13.70
C PRO A 89 -0.39 11.43 14.23
N GLU A 90 -0.69 11.63 15.51
CA GLU A 90 -1.99 11.27 16.04
C GLU A 90 -3.07 12.10 15.34
N MET A 91 -4.13 11.45 14.86
CA MET A 91 -5.28 12.17 14.27
C MET A 91 -5.78 13.21 15.26
N SER A 92 -5.91 14.46 14.79
CA SER A 92 -6.45 15.54 15.62
C SER A 92 -7.90 15.22 16.02
N SER A 93 -8.39 15.86 17.08
CA SER A 93 -9.79 15.72 17.47
C SER A 93 -10.73 16.12 16.34
N THR A 94 -10.38 17.16 15.58
CA THR A 94 -11.18 17.65 14.44
C THR A 94 -11.14 16.71 13.24
N GLU A 95 -10.01 16.08 12.94
CA GLU A 95 -9.87 15.10 11.86
C GLU A 95 -10.61 13.80 12.21
N ARG A 96 -10.55 13.38 13.48
CA ARG A 96 -11.33 12.25 13.98
C ARG A 96 -12.82 12.54 13.93
N GLU A 97 -13.26 13.71 14.40
CA GLU A 97 -14.66 14.12 14.32
C GLU A 97 -15.11 14.21 12.85
N ALA A 98 -14.30 14.70 11.92
CA ALA A 98 -14.65 14.71 10.50
C ALA A 98 -14.80 13.29 9.91
N LEU A 99 -13.93 12.36 10.29
CA LEU A 99 -14.00 10.95 9.86
C LEU A 99 -15.14 10.17 10.54
N GLU A 100 -15.45 10.46 11.80
CA GLU A 100 -16.52 9.81 12.57
C GLU A 100 -17.91 10.42 12.29
N ALA A 101 -17.98 11.73 12.03
CA ALA A 101 -19.20 12.44 11.64
C ALA A 101 -19.59 12.21 10.18
N GLY A 102 -18.65 11.78 9.34
CA GLY A 102 -18.86 11.64 7.91
C GLY A 102 -18.62 10.23 7.41
N THR A 103 -19.68 9.44 7.31
CA THR A 103 -19.82 8.50 6.19
C THR A 103 -19.43 9.25 4.91
N VAL A 104 -18.62 8.64 4.06
CA VAL A 104 -18.32 9.17 2.73
C VAL A 104 -19.64 9.09 1.93
N TRP A 105 -20.19 10.23 1.50
CA TRP A 105 -21.51 10.29 0.82
C TRP A 105 -21.30 10.23 -0.70
N TRP A 106 -21.52 11.34 -1.39
CA TRP A 106 -21.41 11.46 -2.84
C TRP A 106 -19.97 11.73 -3.30
N ASP A 107 -19.14 12.26 -2.39
CA ASP A 107 -17.73 12.55 -2.59
C ASP A 107 -16.89 11.28 -2.70
N ALA A 108 -17.26 10.22 -1.96
CA ALA A 108 -16.68 8.89 -2.07
C ALA A 108 -16.68 8.38 -3.51
N GLU A 109 -17.85 8.47 -4.12
CA GLU A 109 -18.12 7.93 -5.45
C GLU A 109 -17.26 8.66 -6.49
N LEU A 110 -17.14 9.98 -6.37
CA LEU A 110 -16.27 10.79 -7.23
C LEU A 110 -14.78 10.45 -7.06
N PHE A 111 -14.33 10.20 -5.84
CA PHE A 111 -12.91 9.88 -5.56
C PHE A 111 -12.48 8.47 -5.97
N THR A 112 -13.41 7.59 -6.35
CA THR A 112 -13.08 6.25 -6.91
C THR A 112 -12.48 6.33 -8.32
N GLY A 113 -12.68 7.45 -9.04
CA GLY A 113 -12.28 7.62 -10.44
C GLY A 113 -13.21 6.97 -11.47
N LEU A 114 -14.20 6.18 -11.02
CA LEU A 114 -15.24 5.52 -11.83
C LEU A 114 -16.58 5.58 -11.07
N PRO A 115 -17.16 6.79 -10.89
CA PRO A 115 -18.37 6.95 -10.10
C PRO A 115 -19.59 6.24 -10.72
N ASP A 116 -20.40 5.59 -9.89
CA ASP A 116 -21.74 5.13 -10.26
C ASP A 116 -22.74 6.30 -10.25
N TRP A 117 -23.08 6.76 -11.45
CA TRP A 117 -24.03 7.85 -11.65
C TRP A 117 -25.46 7.51 -11.21
N SER A 118 -25.84 6.23 -11.18
CA SER A 118 -27.16 5.83 -10.72
C SER A 118 -27.34 6.09 -9.23
N VAL A 119 -26.29 5.87 -8.44
CA VAL A 119 -26.25 6.20 -7.02
C VAL A 119 -26.37 7.70 -6.83
N LEU A 120 -25.50 8.48 -7.49
CA LEU A 120 -25.47 9.96 -7.34
C LEU A 120 -26.80 10.64 -7.70
N THR A 121 -27.47 10.17 -8.76
CA THR A 121 -28.75 10.74 -9.19
C THR A 121 -29.95 10.27 -8.39
N SER A 122 -29.81 9.16 -7.64
CA SER A 122 -30.86 8.64 -6.75
C SER A 122 -30.87 9.31 -5.37
N LEU A 123 -29.83 10.08 -5.03
CA LEU A 123 -29.75 10.77 -3.74
C LEU A 123 -30.89 11.79 -3.62
N PRO A 124 -31.73 11.69 -2.58
CA PRO A 124 -32.84 12.62 -2.40
C PRO A 124 -32.32 14.03 -2.14
N ALA A 125 -33.02 15.03 -2.67
CA ALA A 125 -32.75 16.41 -2.31
C ALA A 125 -32.89 16.58 -0.78
N PRO A 126 -31.89 17.16 -0.09
CA PRO A 126 -32.00 17.42 1.34
C PRO A 126 -33.19 18.34 1.59
N ARG A 127 -34.03 17.96 2.53
CA ARG A 127 -35.17 18.77 2.98
C ARG A 127 -34.93 19.18 4.40
N LEU A 128 -35.02 20.48 4.66
CA LEU A 128 -34.99 21.02 5.99
C LEU A 128 -36.31 20.69 6.69
N THR A 129 -36.23 20.37 7.98
CA THR A 129 -37.39 20.34 8.87
C THR A 129 -37.96 21.75 9.03
N GLU A 130 -39.20 21.87 9.50
CA GLU A 130 -39.82 23.19 9.73
C GLU A 130 -39.02 24.04 10.73
N GLU A 131 -38.43 23.40 11.76
CA GLU A 131 -37.58 24.07 12.74
C GLU A 131 -36.28 24.59 12.12
N GLU A 132 -35.62 23.78 11.30
CA GLU A 132 -34.39 24.18 10.59
C GLU A 132 -34.67 25.29 9.59
N GLN A 133 -35.77 25.21 8.84
CA GLN A 133 -36.17 26.24 7.89
C GLN A 133 -36.48 27.56 8.61
N ALA A 134 -37.20 27.52 9.73
CA ALA A 134 -37.47 28.70 10.55
C ALA A 134 -36.19 29.32 11.14
N PHE A 135 -35.18 28.50 11.48
CA PHE A 135 -33.89 28.97 11.95
C PHE A 135 -33.08 29.69 10.84
N VAL A 136 -33.11 29.15 9.62
CA VAL A 136 -32.46 29.78 8.45
C VAL A 136 -33.17 31.08 8.08
N ASP A 137 -34.49 31.08 7.98
CA ASP A 137 -35.26 32.25 7.53
C ASP A 137 -35.34 33.38 8.56
N GLY A 138 -35.09 33.08 9.84
CA GLY A 138 -35.15 34.06 10.93
C GLY A 138 -33.78 34.43 11.50
N PRO A 139 -33.29 33.72 12.54
CA PRO A 139 -32.02 33.99 13.19
C PRO A 139 -30.82 34.16 12.24
N THR A 140 -30.71 33.30 11.22
CA THR A 140 -29.57 33.35 10.29
C THR A 140 -29.62 34.59 9.42
N GLU A 141 -30.80 34.92 8.87
CA GLU A 141 -30.99 36.11 8.04
C GLU A 141 -30.77 37.42 8.83
N GLU A 142 -31.16 37.45 10.11
CA GLU A 142 -30.89 38.59 10.98
C GLU A 142 -29.39 38.76 11.24
N LEU A 143 -28.67 37.66 11.52
CA LEU A 143 -27.22 37.70 11.64
C LEU A 143 -26.57 38.22 10.35
N CYS A 144 -26.96 37.71 9.19
CA CYS A 144 -26.45 38.17 7.90
C CYS A 144 -26.65 39.68 7.69
N ARG A 145 -27.77 40.25 8.14
CA ARG A 145 -28.02 41.70 8.09
C ARG A 145 -27.16 42.52 9.04
N MET A 146 -26.68 41.93 10.13
CA MET A 146 -25.78 42.60 11.08
C MET A 146 -24.32 42.62 10.60
N LEU A 147 -23.96 41.74 9.67
CA LEU A 147 -22.61 41.64 9.11
C LEU A 147 -22.38 42.72 8.05
N ASP A 148 -21.20 43.31 8.07
CA ASP A 148 -20.72 44.28 7.08
C ASP A 148 -19.35 43.80 6.60
N ASP A 149 -19.30 43.21 5.40
CA ASP A 149 -18.08 42.62 4.83
C ASP A 149 -16.91 43.61 4.77
N TRP A 150 -17.19 44.92 4.63
CA TRP A 150 -16.16 45.97 4.60
C TRP A 150 -15.50 46.24 5.95
N LYS A 151 -16.13 45.80 7.06
CA LYS A 151 -15.60 45.96 8.42
C LYS A 151 -15.02 44.68 8.99
N ILE A 152 -15.32 43.54 8.39
CA ILE A 152 -14.96 42.21 8.90
C ILE A 152 -13.70 41.65 8.22
N THR A 153 -13.32 42.17 7.04
CA THR A 153 -12.07 41.82 6.34
C THR A 153 -10.88 42.68 6.80
#